data_AF-A0A0S2LW02-F1
#
_entry.id   AF-A0A0S2LW02-F1
#
_cell.length_a   1.000
_cell.length_b   1.000
_cell.length_c   1.000
_cell.angle_alpha   90.00
_cell.angle_beta   90.00
_cell.angle_gamma   90.00
#
_symmetry.space_group_name_H-M   'P 1'
#
loop_
_entity.id
_entity.type
_entity.pdbx_description
1 polymer ?
#
loop_
_entity_poly.entity_id
_entity_poly.type
_entity_poly.pdbx_seq_one_letter_code
_entity_poly.pdbx_strand_id
1 'polypeptide(L)'
;MELVLVPLVAAFCMAFIIGAIIIDRDAGLCPTPTWKNQLTLSLTGNVDATAVTACSGTDCVPLPPTFAKNATDSSSLLTPQKDGTWLFDVAGTPPKSVSFRVYDQSWKVVATQSAALNWTRVSGNERCGGHMAPIGVVLHVP
;
A
#
# COMPACT_ATOMS: atom_id res chain seq x y z
N MET A 1 51.40 4.89 -33.51
CA MET A 1 50.42 4.65 -32.41
C MET A 1 48.98 4.98 -32.81
N GLU A 2 48.68 5.33 -34.08
CA GLU A 2 47.31 5.66 -34.50
C GLU A 2 46.47 4.45 -34.97
N LEU A 3 47.11 3.35 -35.40
CA LEU A 3 46.42 2.19 -35.98
C LEU A 3 45.53 1.42 -34.98
N VAL A 4 45.75 1.58 -33.67
CA VAL A 4 45.00 0.88 -32.60
C VAL A 4 43.98 1.79 -31.93
N LEU A 5 44.13 3.12 -32.05
CA LEU A 5 43.30 4.10 -31.37
C LEU A 5 41.90 4.18 -31.99
N VAL A 6 41.82 4.15 -33.33
CA VAL A 6 40.56 4.24 -34.08
C VAL A 6 39.59 3.10 -33.77
N PRO A 7 39.97 1.80 -33.83
CA PRO A 7 39.04 0.72 -33.51
C PRO A 7 38.64 0.69 -32.03
N LEU A 8 39.53 1.14 -31.12
CA LEU A 8 39.26 1.18 -29.69
C LEU A 8 38.23 2.27 -29.34
N VAL A 9 38.39 3.49 -29.89
CA VAL A 9 37.41 4.57 -29.71
C VAL A 9 36.05 4.18 -30.29
N ALA A 10 36.01 3.55 -31.47
CA ALA A 10 34.77 3.06 -32.05
C ALA A 10 34.07 2.00 -31.18
N ALA A 11 34.83 1.06 -30.61
CA ALA A 11 34.29 0.04 -29.71
C ALA A 11 33.70 0.65 -28.43
N PHE A 12 34.37 1.63 -27.84
CA PHE A 12 33.84 2.34 -26.67
C PHE A 12 32.56 3.12 -26.99
N CYS A 13 32.53 3.86 -28.12
CA CYS A 13 31.32 4.57 -28.54
C CYS A 13 30.13 3.62 -28.75
N MET A 14 30.35 2.46 -29.36
CA MET A 14 29.28 1.46 -29.54
C MET A 14 28.83 0.86 -28.21
N ALA A 15 29.74 0.59 -27.27
CA ALA A 15 29.38 0.10 -25.94
C ALA A 15 28.55 1.11 -25.14
N PHE A 16 28.86 2.41 -25.24
CA PHE A 16 28.08 3.47 -24.60
C PHE A 16 26.67 3.61 -25.20
N ILE A 17 26.55 3.51 -26.52
CA ILE A 17 25.24 3.56 -27.19
C ILE A 17 24.39 2.35 -26.81
N ILE A 18 24.97 1.14 -26.80
CA ILE A 18 24.27 -0.07 -26.36
C ILE A 18 23.85 0.04 -24.88
N GLY A 19 24.73 0.54 -24.01
CA GLY A 19 24.42 0.79 -22.60
C GLY A 19 23.27 1.78 -22.42
N ALA A 20 23.27 2.89 -23.16
CA ALA A 20 22.21 3.88 -23.11
C ALA A 20 20.86 3.33 -23.59
N ILE A 21 20.84 2.50 -24.64
CA ILE A 21 19.62 1.87 -25.16
C ILE A 21 19.02 0.88 -24.15
N ILE A 22 19.87 0.11 -23.45
CA ILE A 22 19.40 -0.83 -22.42
C ILE A 22 18.80 -0.06 -21.23
N ILE A 23 19.42 1.04 -20.81
CA ILE A 23 18.92 1.91 -19.73
C ILE A 23 17.58 2.56 -20.12
N ASP A 24 17.41 2.98 -21.38
CA ASP A 24 16.18 3.63 -21.86
C ASP A 24 15.01 2.63 -22.01
N ARG A 25 15.30 1.38 -22.37
CA ARG A 25 14.26 0.33 -22.47
C ARG A 25 13.59 0.04 -21.12
N ASP A 26 14.35 0.14 -20.03
CA ASP A 26 13.82 0.03 -18.68
C ASP A 26 13.20 1.34 -18.17
N ALA A 27 13.35 2.45 -18.90
CA ALA A 27 12.86 3.78 -18.51
C ALA A 27 11.35 4.01 -18.72
N GLY A 28 10.62 3.03 -19.23
CA GLY A 28 9.17 3.12 -19.44
C GLY A 28 8.41 3.60 -18.20
N LEU A 29 7.39 4.44 -18.42
CA LEU A 29 6.46 4.86 -17.39
C LEU A 29 5.70 3.64 -16.87
N CYS A 30 5.59 3.50 -15.55
CA CYS A 30 4.83 2.42 -14.95
C CYS A 30 3.34 2.58 -15.29
N PRO A 31 2.64 1.50 -15.70
CA PRO A 31 1.21 1.57 -15.94
C PRO A 31 0.48 1.91 -14.64
N THR A 32 -0.63 2.64 -14.74
CA THR A 32 -1.48 2.94 -13.58
C THR A 32 -1.90 1.64 -12.90
N PRO A 33 -1.68 1.48 -11.59
CA PRO A 33 -2.07 0.27 -10.88
C PRO A 33 -3.56 -0.01 -11.00
N THR A 34 -3.93 -1.18 -11.51
CA THR A 34 -5.33 -1.66 -11.56
C THR A 34 -5.66 -2.59 -10.39
N TRP A 35 -4.71 -2.81 -9.49
CA TRP A 35 -4.85 -3.69 -8.33
C TRP A 35 -5.04 -2.93 -7.03
N LYS A 36 -5.61 -3.64 -6.05
CA LYS A 36 -5.70 -3.21 -4.65
C LYS A 36 -4.96 -4.20 -3.77
N ASN A 37 -4.38 -3.68 -2.69
CA ASN A 37 -3.79 -4.48 -1.63
C ASN A 37 -4.79 -4.57 -0.48
N GLN A 38 -4.78 -5.68 0.26
CA GLN A 38 -5.79 -5.93 1.29
C GLN A 38 -5.14 -6.17 2.65
N LEU A 39 -5.76 -5.59 3.67
CA LEU A 39 -5.41 -5.78 5.07
C LEU A 39 -6.67 -6.18 5.84
N THR A 40 -6.62 -7.33 6.51
CA THR A 40 -7.69 -7.77 7.41
C THR A 40 -7.38 -7.32 8.83
N LEU A 41 -8.31 -6.63 9.45
CA LEU A 41 -8.23 -6.14 10.82
C LEU A 41 -9.15 -6.98 11.72
N SER A 42 -8.58 -7.54 12.78
CA SER A 42 -9.34 -8.25 13.82
C SER A 42 -9.27 -7.48 15.12
N LEU A 43 -10.42 -7.27 15.76
CA LEU A 43 -10.49 -6.67 17.09
C LEU A 43 -10.55 -7.79 18.14
N THR A 44 -9.75 -7.69 19.18
CA THR A 44 -9.76 -8.62 20.32
C THR A 44 -9.95 -7.83 21.61
N GLY A 45 -10.70 -8.39 22.55
CA GLY A 45 -11.12 -7.69 23.79
C GLY A 45 -12.64 -7.67 23.94
N ASN A 46 -13.13 -7.04 25.01
CA ASN A 46 -14.56 -6.91 25.28
C ASN A 46 -15.08 -5.54 24.82
N VAL A 47 -15.27 -5.37 23.51
CA VAL A 47 -15.78 -4.10 22.98
C VAL A 47 -16.89 -4.27 21.95
N ASP A 48 -17.96 -3.51 22.16
CA ASP A 48 -18.99 -3.22 21.16
C ASP A 48 -18.49 -2.14 20.19
N ALA A 49 -17.47 -2.48 19.41
CA ALA A 49 -16.90 -1.59 18.41
C ALA A 49 -17.93 -1.32 17.30
N THR A 50 -18.36 -0.06 17.18
CA THR A 50 -19.37 0.36 16.20
C THR A 50 -18.75 0.89 14.92
N ALA A 51 -17.56 1.48 15.02
CA ALA A 51 -16.81 1.97 13.87
C ALA A 51 -15.30 1.89 14.10
N VAL A 52 -14.57 1.78 13.00
CA VAL A 52 -13.12 1.88 12.98
C VAL A 52 -12.72 2.87 11.89
N THR A 53 -11.69 3.67 12.16
CA THR A 53 -11.01 4.52 11.17
C THR A 53 -9.57 4.08 11.06
N ALA A 54 -9.07 3.94 9.84
CA ALA A 54 -7.67 3.69 9.52
C ALA A 54 -7.01 4.97 9.01
N CYS A 55 -5.84 5.33 9.53
CA CYS A 55 -5.11 6.54 9.18
C CYS A 55 -3.70 6.20 8.70
N SER A 56 -3.32 6.72 7.53
CA SER A 56 -1.96 6.70 7.00
C SER A 56 -1.42 8.12 7.01
N GLY A 57 -0.59 8.46 8.00
CA GLY A 57 -0.15 9.85 8.20
C GLY A 57 -1.34 10.74 8.58
N THR A 58 -1.64 11.75 7.77
CA THR A 58 -2.78 12.66 7.95
C THR A 58 -4.06 12.17 7.28
N ASP A 59 -3.96 11.17 6.40
CA ASP A 59 -5.10 10.69 5.61
C ASP A 59 -5.82 9.57 6.36
N CYS A 60 -7.03 9.86 6.81
CA CYS A 60 -7.87 8.94 7.58
C CYS A 60 -9.11 8.52 6.81
N VAL A 61 -9.44 7.23 6.85
CA VAL A 61 -10.56 6.62 6.15
C VAL A 61 -11.26 5.56 7.01
N PRO A 62 -12.60 5.59 7.10
CA PRO A 62 -13.46 6.74 6.79
C PRO A 62 -13.15 7.96 7.67
N LEU A 63 -13.33 9.17 7.12
CA LEU A 63 -13.29 10.42 7.89
C LEU A 63 -14.46 10.45 8.89
N PRO A 64 -14.26 10.83 10.16
CA PRO A 64 -15.38 11.09 11.06
C PRO A 64 -16.17 12.33 10.59
N PRO A 65 -17.52 12.33 10.53
CA PRO A 65 -18.49 11.28 10.85
C PRO A 65 -19.09 10.58 9.62
N THR A 66 -18.43 10.62 8.45
CA THR A 66 -18.86 9.87 7.26
C THR A 66 -18.47 8.40 7.42
N PHE A 67 -19.16 7.72 8.34
CA PHE A 67 -18.92 6.32 8.64
C PHE A 67 -19.19 5.45 7.40
N ALA A 68 -18.37 4.40 7.22
CA ALA A 68 -18.42 3.42 6.14
C ALA A 68 -19.73 2.59 6.08
N LYS A 69 -20.85 3.12 6.56
CA LYS A 69 -22.17 2.52 6.45
C LYS A 69 -22.69 2.54 5.01
N ASN A 70 -22.24 3.50 4.17
CA ASN A 70 -22.72 3.75 2.81
C ASN A 70 -21.63 4.27 1.82
N ALA A 71 -20.34 4.04 2.07
CA ALA A 71 -19.30 4.62 1.21
C ALA A 71 -19.13 3.78 -0.08
N THR A 72 -19.74 4.25 -1.17
CA THR A 72 -19.71 3.63 -2.51
C THR A 72 -18.42 3.96 -3.29
N ASP A 73 -17.64 4.94 -2.83
CA ASP A 73 -16.47 5.45 -3.53
C ASP A 73 -15.18 4.73 -3.09
N SER A 74 -14.92 3.71 -3.89
CA SER A 74 -13.88 2.68 -3.91
C SER A 74 -12.39 3.10 -3.86
N SER A 75 -11.98 4.11 -3.07
CA SER A 75 -10.55 4.47 -2.93
C SER A 75 -9.81 3.85 -1.73
N SER A 76 -10.43 3.72 -0.55
CA SER A 76 -9.83 3.04 0.62
C SER A 76 -10.90 2.72 1.66
N LEU A 77 -11.70 1.69 1.38
CA LEU A 77 -12.87 1.38 2.20
C LEU A 77 -12.49 0.39 3.30
N LEU A 78 -12.55 0.84 4.55
CA LEU A 78 -12.55 -0.05 5.70
C LEU A 78 -13.98 -0.60 5.85
N THR A 79 -14.17 -1.88 5.52
CA THR A 79 -15.49 -2.50 5.40
C THR A 79 -15.65 -3.60 6.45
N PRO A 80 -16.70 -3.55 7.30
CA PRO A 80 -16.98 -4.63 8.24
C PRO A 80 -17.37 -5.92 7.49
N GLN A 81 -16.83 -7.04 7.94
CA GLN A 81 -17.10 -8.37 7.39
C GLN A 81 -18.09 -9.13 8.30
N LYS A 82 -18.75 -10.15 7.74
CA LYS A 82 -19.75 -10.96 8.46
C LYS A 82 -19.16 -11.77 9.62
N ASP A 83 -17.85 -12.02 9.59
CA ASP A 83 -17.10 -12.76 10.61
C ASP A 83 -16.63 -11.87 11.79
N GLY A 84 -16.97 -10.58 11.78
CA GLY A 84 -16.55 -9.61 12.80
C GLY A 84 -15.17 -8.98 12.54
N THR A 85 -14.51 -9.32 11.44
CA THR A 85 -13.28 -8.64 10.99
C THR A 85 -13.61 -7.40 10.17
N TRP A 86 -12.61 -6.57 9.89
CA TRP A 86 -12.74 -5.43 8.98
C TRP A 86 -11.73 -5.56 7.85
N LEU A 87 -12.19 -5.44 6.61
CA LEU A 87 -11.32 -5.46 5.44
C LEU A 87 -10.94 -4.04 5.06
N PHE A 88 -9.64 -3.77 4.97
CA PHE A 88 -9.10 -2.51 4.52
C PHE A 88 -8.50 -2.65 3.12
N ASP A 89 -9.15 -2.05 2.14
CA ASP A 89 -8.59 -1.91 0.80
C ASP A 89 -7.60 -0.75 0.77
N VAL A 90 -6.37 -1.06 0.36
CA VAL A 90 -5.27 -0.13 0.24
C VAL A 90 -4.95 0.08 -1.24
N ALA A 91 -4.74 1.33 -1.62
CA ALA A 91 -4.35 1.70 -2.98
C ALA A 91 -3.05 0.99 -3.46
N GLY A 92 -2.72 1.16 -4.74
CA GLY A 92 -1.62 0.43 -5.40
C GLY A 92 -0.25 0.56 -4.72
N THR A 93 -0.01 1.66 -3.99
CA THR A 93 1.16 1.83 -3.12
C THR A 93 0.74 1.73 -1.66
N PRO A 94 1.04 0.61 -0.98
CA PRO A 94 0.60 0.42 0.39
C PRO A 94 1.48 1.15 1.41
N PRO A 95 0.91 1.67 2.51
CA PRO A 95 1.66 2.40 3.52
C PRO A 95 2.45 1.45 4.41
N LYS A 96 3.57 1.94 4.98
CA LYS A 96 4.41 1.18 5.91
C LYS A 96 3.81 1.05 7.31
N SER A 97 2.88 1.93 7.67
CA SER A 97 2.23 1.94 8.97
C SER A 97 0.84 2.53 8.84
N VAL A 98 -0.10 2.00 9.63
CA VAL A 98 -1.46 2.52 9.72
C VAL A 98 -1.83 2.66 11.19
N SER A 99 -2.45 3.78 11.54
CA SER A 99 -3.05 3.99 12.85
C SER A 99 -4.55 3.75 12.79
N PHE A 100 -5.05 2.88 13.66
CA PHE A 100 -6.45 2.57 13.79
C PHE A 100 -7.04 3.27 15.01
N ARG A 101 -8.26 3.79 14.85
CA ARG A 101 -9.08 4.33 15.93
C ARG A 101 -10.38 3.55 15.98
N VAL A 102 -10.69 3.01 17.14
CA VAL A 102 -11.91 2.23 17.39
C VAL A 102 -12.88 3.09 18.19
N TYR A 103 -14.15 3.10 17.77
CA TYR A 103 -15.21 3.90 18.37
C TYR A 103 -16.32 3.01 18.93
N ASP A 104 -16.87 3.40 20.08
CA ASP A 104 -18.08 2.80 20.65
C ASP A 104 -19.37 3.33 20.03
N GLN A 105 -20.53 2.84 20.51
CA GLN A 105 -21.87 3.29 20.11
C GLN A 105 -22.12 4.78 20.42
N SER A 106 -21.38 5.36 21.37
CA SER A 106 -21.45 6.78 21.75
C SER A 106 -20.48 7.65 20.96
N TRP A 107 -19.80 7.09 19.94
CA TRP A 107 -18.80 7.75 19.11
C TRP A 107 -17.56 8.23 19.87
N LYS A 108 -17.30 7.63 21.04
CA LYS A 108 -16.08 7.89 21.79
C LYS A 108 -14.99 6.95 21.31
N VAL A 109 -13.77 7.47 21.17
CA VAL A 109 -12.60 6.64 20.90
C VAL A 109 -12.34 5.75 22.12
N VAL A 110 -12.48 4.44 21.94
CA VAL A 110 -12.19 3.43 22.97
C VAL A 110 -10.75 2.92 22.88
N ALA A 111 -10.18 2.91 21.68
CA ALA A 111 -8.77 2.60 21.48
C ALA A 111 -8.18 3.33 20.28
N THR A 112 -6.89 3.64 20.38
CA THR A 112 -6.06 4.08 19.26
C THR A 112 -4.79 3.24 19.27
N GLN A 113 -4.48 2.61 18.14
CA GLN A 113 -3.31 1.75 18.00
C GLN A 113 -2.66 1.95 16.64
N SER A 114 -1.35 1.92 16.60
CA SER A 114 -0.59 1.98 15.35
C SER A 114 0.05 0.63 15.08
N ALA A 115 -0.09 0.15 13.85
CA ALA A 115 0.51 -1.09 13.40
C ALA A 115 1.52 -0.79 12.28
N ALA A 116 2.72 -1.34 12.41
CA ALA A 116 3.66 -1.42 11.30
C ALA A 116 3.20 -2.53 10.35
N LEU A 117 3.15 -2.23 9.05
CA LEU A 117 2.69 -3.16 8.02
C LEU A 117 3.88 -3.70 7.24
N ASN A 118 4.11 -5.00 7.37
CA ASN A 118 5.15 -5.71 6.64
C ASN A 118 4.54 -6.36 5.39
N TRP A 119 4.53 -5.62 4.29
CA TRP A 119 3.99 -6.10 3.02
C TRP A 119 4.98 -7.00 2.30
N THR A 120 4.52 -8.16 1.86
CA THR A 120 5.28 -9.06 0.99
C THR A 120 4.80 -8.91 -0.43
N ARG A 121 5.66 -8.48 -1.35
CA ARG A 121 5.33 -8.39 -2.78
C ARG A 121 5.19 -9.80 -3.38
N VAL A 122 4.08 -10.06 -4.07
CA VAL A 122 3.83 -11.34 -4.76
C VAL A 122 3.97 -11.24 -6.27
N SER A 123 3.85 -10.04 -6.85
CA SER A 123 4.03 -9.79 -8.28
C SER A 123 4.54 -8.38 -8.56
N GLY A 124 4.89 -8.11 -9.82
CA GLY A 124 5.43 -6.83 -10.25
C GLY A 124 6.93 -6.70 -9.95
N ASN A 125 7.43 -5.47 -9.83
CA ASN A 125 8.85 -5.19 -9.62
C ASN A 125 9.05 -4.01 -8.66
N GLU A 126 10.30 -3.75 -8.27
CA GLU A 126 10.63 -2.66 -7.35
C GLU A 126 10.31 -1.28 -7.92
N ARG A 127 10.44 -1.14 -9.25
CA ARG A 127 10.25 0.13 -9.97
C ARG A 127 8.78 0.56 -10.03
N CYS A 128 7.89 -0.36 -10.38
CA CYS A 128 6.49 -0.10 -10.65
C CYS A 128 5.54 -0.60 -9.57
N GLY A 129 6.09 -1.20 -8.51
CA GLY A 129 5.29 -1.84 -7.50
C GLY A 129 4.67 -3.14 -8.01
N GLY A 130 3.56 -3.54 -7.38
CA GLY A 130 2.83 -4.75 -7.73
C GLY A 130 1.94 -5.21 -6.59
N HIS A 131 1.28 -6.36 -6.78
CA HIS A 131 0.38 -6.90 -5.78
C HIS A 131 1.17 -7.32 -4.54
N MET A 132 0.61 -7.03 -3.37
CA MET A 132 1.09 -7.52 -2.10
C MET A 132 0.24 -8.70 -1.62
N ALA A 133 0.87 -9.60 -0.88
CA ALA A 133 0.17 -10.62 -0.12
C ALA A 133 -0.79 -9.94 0.88
N PRO A 134 -2.01 -10.48 1.07
CA PRO A 134 -2.89 -10.05 2.13
C PRO A 134 -2.21 -10.19 3.50
N ILE A 135 -2.37 -9.19 4.36
CA ILE A 135 -1.84 -9.20 5.71
C ILE A 135 -2.97 -9.13 6.74
N GLY A 136 -2.72 -9.64 7.94
CA GLY A 136 -3.64 -9.57 9.07
C GLY A 136 -3.07 -8.71 10.20
N VAL A 137 -3.86 -7.81 10.76
CA VAL A 137 -3.52 -7.03 11.95
C VAL A 137 -4.55 -7.31 13.03
N VAL A 138 -4.07 -7.57 14.25
CA VAL A 138 -4.91 -7.75 15.42
C VAL A 138 -4.75 -6.53 16.31
N LEU A 139 -5.85 -5.88 16.68
CA LEU A 139 -5.85 -4.81 17.67
C LEU A 139 -6.39 -5.34 18.98
N HIS A 140 -5.70 -5.00 20.06
CA HIS A 140 -6.12 -5.37 21.40
C HIS A 140 -6.84 -4.20 22.06
N VAL A 141 -8.15 -4.26 22.15
CA VAL A 141 -8.96 -3.20 22.73
C VAL A 141 -9.18 -3.51 24.22
N PRO A 142 -8.79 -2.61 25.13
CA PRO A 142 -8.90 -2.82 26.57
C PRO A 142 -10.35 -2.87 27.06
#